data_AF-A0A8T5IPI2-F1
#
_entry.id   AF-A0A8T5IPI2-F1
#
_cell.length_a   1.000
_cell.length_b   1.000
_cell.length_c   1.000
_cell.angle_alpha   90.00
_cell.angle_beta   90.00
_cell.angle_gamma   90.00
#
_symmetry.space_group_name_H-M   'P 1'
#
loop_
_entity.id
_entity.type
_entity.pdbx_description
1 polymer ?
#
loop_
_entity_poly.entity_id
_entity_poly.type
_entity_poly.pdbx_seq_one_letter_code
_entity_poly.pdbx_strand_id
1 'polypeptide(L)' 'MITAFLLAISISIALASLVLIIVGSTGLIRENLATGAVIGVGETISYATVSLIIFLVISVVLIIVLKNKN' A
#
# COMPACT_ATOMS: atom_id res chain seq x y z
N MET A 1 7.56 1.40 23.67
CA MET A 1 6.22 1.85 23.19
C MET A 1 6.28 2.47 21.80
N ILE A 2 7.18 3.43 21.54
CA ILE A 2 7.26 4.13 20.24
C ILE A 2 7.59 3.20 19.05
N THR A 3 8.50 2.24 19.21
CA THR A 3 8.89 1.29 18.14
C THR A 3 7.75 0.37 17.72
N ALA A 4 7.00 -0.18 18.68
CA ALA A 4 5.82 -1.01 18.39
C ALA A 4 4.70 -0.20 17.72
N PHE A 5 4.53 1.06 18.11
CA PHE A 5 3.57 1.97 17.49
C PHE A 5 3.92 2.31 16.04
N LEU A 6 5.19 2.61 15.76
CA LEU A 6 5.67 2.83 14.39
C LEU A 6 5.51 1.60 13.52
N LEU A 7 5.82 0.41 14.04
CA LEU A 7 5.64 -0.85 13.33
C LEU A 7 4.17 -1.11 12.99
N ALA A 8 3.25 -0.83 13.93
CA ALA A 8 1.82 -0.97 13.71
C ALA A 8 1.33 -0.04 12.57
N ILE A 9 1.76 1.23 12.57
CA ILE A 9 1.42 2.19 11.50
C ILE A 9 1.93 1.69 10.15
N SER A 10 3.18 1.22 10.09
CA SER A 10 3.77 0.72 8.85
C SER A 10 3.02 -0.48 8.28
N ILE A 11 2.62 -1.43 9.14
CA ILE A 11 1.81 -2.60 8.73
C ILE A 11 0.43 -2.15 8.25
N SER A 12 -0.22 -1.22 8.94
CA SER A 12 -1.52 -0.69 8.53
C SER A 12 -1.48 -0.02 7.16
N ILE A 13 -0.42 0.75 6.87
CA ILE A 13 -0.23 1.39 5.56
C ILE A 13 -0.02 0.34 4.47
N ALA A 14 0.83 -0.66 4.71
CA ALA A 14 1.09 -1.72 3.74
C ALA A 14 -0.18 -2.53 3.44
N LEU A 15 -0.97 -2.83 4.47
CA LEU A 15 -2.23 -3.58 4.33
C LEU A 15 -3.29 -2.75 3.60
N ALA A 16 -3.44 -1.47 3.92
CA ALA A 16 -4.36 -0.56 3.23
C ALA A 16 -4.00 -0.40 1.75
N SER A 17 -2.72 -0.22 1.42
CA SER A 17 -2.24 -0.16 0.04
C SER A 17 -2.52 -1.46 -0.71
N LEU A 18 -2.29 -2.61 -0.09
CA LEU A 18 -2.58 -3.92 -0.69
C LEU A 18 -4.09 -4.10 -0.96
N VAL A 19 -4.94 -3.72 -0.01
CA VAL A 19 -6.40 -3.77 -0.17
C VAL A 19 -6.86 -2.86 -1.31
N LEU A 20 -6.33 -1.65 -1.42
CA LEU A 20 -6.65 -0.73 -2.52
C LEU A 20 -6.25 -1.29 -3.89
N ILE A 21 -5.09 -1.95 -3.98
CA ILE A 21 -4.63 -2.61 -5.22
C ILE A 21 -5.54 -3.79 -5.57
N ILE A 22 -5.92 -4.63 -4.59
CA ILE A 22 -6.82 -5.77 -4.82
C ILE A 22 -8.21 -5.29 -5.25
N VAL A 23 -8.79 -4.31 -4.56
CA VAL A 23 -10.10 -3.75 -4.91
C VAL A 23 -10.06 -3.08 -6.28
N GLY A 24 -8.97 -2.37 -6.59
CA GLY A 24 -8.76 -1.73 -7.89
C GLY A 24 -8.55 -2.70 -9.05
N SER A 25 -7.86 -3.83 -8.81
CA SER A 25 -7.55 -4.85 -9.83
C SER A 25 -8.68 -5.86 -10.08
N THR A 26 -9.56 -6.09 -9.09
CA THR A 26 -10.70 -7.01 -9.21
C THR A 26 -11.90 -6.44 -9.98
N GLY A 27 -11.82 -5.20 -10.48
CA GLY A 27 -12.88 -4.61 -11.27
C GLY A 27 -14.12 -4.21 -10.47
N LEU A 28 -14.05 -4.16 -9.12
CA LEU A 28 -15.02 -3.47 -8.26
C LEU A 28 -14.97 -1.93 -8.43
N ILE A 29 -14.55 -1.46 -9.61
CA ILE A 29 -14.79 -0.10 -10.09
C ILE A 29 -16.28 -0.04 -10.38
N ARG A 30 -17.06 0.21 -9.32
CA ARG A 30 -18.43 0.65 -9.46
C ARG A 30 -18.35 1.97 -10.23
N GLU A 31 -18.73 1.93 -11.50
CA GLU A 31 -19.49 3.04 -12.06
C GLU A 31 -20.47 3.45 -10.97
N ASN A 32 -20.39 4.70 -10.50
CA ASN A 32 -21.39 5.16 -9.55
C ASN A 32 -22.73 5.05 -10.28
N LEU A 33 -23.55 4.05 -9.92
CA LEU A 33 -24.80 3.72 -10.61
C LEU A 33 -25.78 4.91 -10.60
N ALA A 34 -25.54 5.90 -9.73
CA ALA A 34 -26.29 7.15 -9.65
C ALA A 34 -25.75 8.29 -10.53
N THR A 35 -24.50 8.27 -10.98
CA THR A 35 -23.88 9.41 -11.70
C THR A 35 -23.07 9.05 -12.94
N GLY A 36 -22.84 7.76 -13.24
CA GLY A 36 -22.02 7.33 -14.39
C GLY A 36 -20.55 7.77 -14.32
N ALA A 37 -20.13 8.36 -13.20
CA ALA A 37 -18.79 8.93 -13.06
C ALA A 37 -17.79 7.81 -12.74
N VAL A 38 -16.86 7.57 -13.66
CA VAL A 38 -15.63 6.81 -13.37
C VAL A 38 -14.78 7.70 -12.46
N ILE A 39 -14.88 7.49 -11.15
CA ILE A 39 -13.97 8.12 -10.19
C ILE A 39 -12.55 7.66 -10.59
N GLY A 40 -11.56 8.55 -10.57
CA GLY A 40 -10.18 8.31 -10.99
C GLY A 40 -9.44 7.27 -10.13
N VAL A 41 -9.89 6.02 -10.15
CA VAL A 41 -9.31 4.90 -9.40
C VAL A 41 -7.90 4.58 -9.88
N GLY A 42 -7.56 4.91 -11.13
CA GLY A 42 -6.21 4.73 -11.68
C GLY A 42 -5.12 5.45 -10.87
N GLU A 43 -5.37 6.68 -10.43
CA GLU A 43 -4.41 7.43 -9.61
C GLU A 43 -4.29 6.81 -8.20
N THR A 44 -5.41 6.42 -7.60
CA THR A 44 -5.43 5.80 -6.26
C THR A 44 -4.69 4.44 -6.26
N ILE A 45 -4.87 3.62 -7.30
CA ILE A 45 -4.13 2.36 -7.47
C ILE A 45 -2.64 2.66 -7.69
N SER A 46 -2.30 3.66 -8.51
CA SER A 46 -0.92 4.04 -8.78
C SER A 46 -0.20 4.46 -7.49
N TYR A 47 -0.80 5.33 -6.68
CA TYR A 47 -0.25 5.75 -5.39
C TYR A 47 -0.14 4.59 -4.40
N ALA A 48 -1.15 3.72 -4.30
CA ALA A 48 -1.11 2.54 -3.44
C ALA A 48 0.01 1.57 -3.85
N THR A 49 0.20 1.36 -5.16
CA THR A 49 1.25 0.50 -5.71
C THR A 49 2.63 1.05 -5.41
N VAL A 50 2.84 2.35 -5.67
CA VAL A 50 4.11 3.03 -5.37
C VAL A 50 4.43 2.98 -3.87
N SER A 51 3.43 3.23 -3.02
CA SER A 51 3.59 3.16 -1.56
C SER A 51 4.01 1.76 -1.10
N LEU A 52 3.40 0.71 -1.66
CA LEU A 52 3.75 -0.67 -1.34
C LEU A 52 5.17 -1.03 -1.80
N ILE A 53 5.58 -0.61 -3.01
CA ILE A 53 6.92 -0.84 -3.53
C ILE A 53 7.97 -0.17 -2.64
N ILE A 54 7.77 1.10 -2.27
CA ILE A 54 8.68 1.85 -1.39
C ILE A 54 8.80 1.12 -0.04
N PHE A 55 7.68 0.70 0.54
CA PHE A 55 7.69 -0.06 1.80
C PHE A 55 8.49 -1.36 1.70
N LEU A 56 8.34 -2.11 0.59
CA LEU A 56 9.07 -3.35 0.36
C LEU A 56 10.58 -3.12 0.23
N VAL A 57 10.98 -2.11 -0.56
CA VAL A 57 12.39 -1.76 -0.79
C VAL A 57 13.08 -1.38 0.53
N ILE A 58 12.45 -0.52 1.34
CA ILE A 58 12.99 -0.12 2.65
C ILE A 58 13.16 -1.34 3.55
N SER A 59 12.16 -2.23 3.57
CA SER A 59 12.20 -3.46 4.38
C SER A 59 13.35 -4.38 3.98
N VAL A 60 13.56 -4.60 2.67
CA VAL A 60 14.66 -5.43 2.16
C VAL A 60 16.03 -4.82 2.50
N VAL A 61 16.20 -3.51 2.27
CA VAL A 61 17.45 -2.80 2.61
C VAL A 61 17.75 -2.92 4.10
N LEU A 62 16.75 -2.73 4.96
CA LEU A 62 16.90 -2.85 6.40
C LEU A 62 17.35 -4.27 6.80
N ILE A 63 16.74 -5.31 6.22
CA ILE A 63 17.12 -6.71 6.48
C ILE A 63 18.59 -6.96 6.09
N ILE A 64 19.03 -6.47 4.93
CA ILE A 64 20.42 -6.63 4.48
C ILE A 64 21.38 -5.92 5.43
N VAL A 65 21.08 -4.69 5.84
CA VAL A 65 21.91 -3.93 6.78
C VAL A 65 21.99 -4.62 8.14
N LEU A 66 20.87 -5.12 8.66
CA LEU A 66 20.85 -5.86 9.93
C LEU A 66 21.62 -7.17 9.84
N LYS A 67 21.50 -7.90 8.72
CA LYS A 67 22.25 -9.13 8.47
C LYS A 67 23.76 -8.89 8.38
N ASN A 68 24.20 -7.81 7.74
CA ASN A 68 25.63 -7.48 7.61
C ASN A 68 26.24 -6.93 8.91
N LYS A 69 25.43 -6.54 9.90
CA LYS A 69 25.87 -6.04 11.21
C LYS A 69 25.93 -7.11 12.31
N ASN A 70 25.35 -8.30 12.07
CA ASN A 70 25.41 -9.48 12.94
C ASN A 70 26.40 -10.51 12.36
#